data_AF-A0A165VPG6-F1
#
_entry.id   AF-A0A165VPG6-F1
#
_cell.length_a   1.000
_cell.length_b   1.000
_cell.length_c   1.000
_cell.angle_alpha   90.00
_cell.angle_beta   90.00
_cell.angle_gamma   90.00
#
_symmetry.space_group_name_H-M   'P 1'
#
loop_
_entity.id
_entity.type
_entity.pdbx_description
1 polymer ?
#
loop_
_entity_poly.entity_id
_entity_poly.type
_entity_poly.pdbx_seq_one_letter_code
_entity_poly.pdbx_strand_id
1 'polypeptide(L)'
;MNLQKAGGIASLIEAATYIIGFALLTTLLADAGFGEDGSDANLLAFIVSNQSLMYLWNFIIYIVNAVFLVVLVIALHDRLKAATPGLSQVAAAFGLIWAGLILASGMLANISLAEVSALYALDHDEALVMWATLNNVQEGIGGGNEITGGLWVLLLCWAGLRGSSLSKGLGWLGIIVGLAGIATVIPGMSDLGGIIFGLGFILWFTWTGVYLLRHGEASA
;
A
#
# COMPACT_ATOMS: atom_id res chain seq x y z
N MET A 1 19.28 0.27 18.31
CA MET A 1 17.84 0.57 18.13
C MET A 1 17.09 -0.75 18.26
N ASN A 2 16.05 -0.85 19.09
CA ASN A 2 15.31 -2.13 19.17
C ASN A 2 14.30 -2.24 18.01
N LEU A 3 13.85 -3.46 17.74
CA LEU A 3 12.97 -3.78 16.62
C LEU A 3 11.63 -3.02 16.67
N GLN A 4 11.06 -2.78 17.86
CA GLN A 4 9.82 -2.02 18.02
C GLN A 4 9.98 -0.55 17.61
N LYS A 5 11.11 0.08 17.96
CA LYS A 5 11.40 1.45 17.51
C LYS A 5 11.60 1.51 16.00
N ALA A 6 12.27 0.51 15.42
CA ALA A 6 12.43 0.41 13.96
C ALA A 6 11.07 0.27 13.26
N GLY A 7 10.19 -0.62 13.75
CA GLY A 7 8.83 -0.77 13.25
C GLY A 7 7.99 0.50 13.42
N GLY A 8 8.15 1.22 14.53
CA GLY A 8 7.48 2.49 14.77
C GLY A 8 7.86 3.57 13.75
N ILE A 9 9.15 3.70 13.44
CA ILE A 9 9.65 4.61 12.40
C ILE A 9 9.15 4.16 11.02
N ALA A 10 9.25 2.86 10.71
CA ALA A 10 8.77 2.29 9.45
C ALA A 10 7.30 2.62 9.20
N SER A 11 6.45 2.42 10.21
CA SER A 11 5.02 2.73 10.13
C SER A 11 4.75 4.21 9.87
N LEU A 12 5.51 5.13 10.47
CA LEU A 12 5.36 6.56 10.18
C LEU A 12 5.81 6.91 8.74
N ILE A 13 6.83 6.24 8.23
CA ILE A 13 7.25 6.40 6.83
C ILE A 13 6.16 5.88 5.89
N GLU A 14 5.56 4.73 6.17
CA GLU A 14 4.42 4.21 5.39
C GLU A 14 3.22 5.16 5.41
N ALA A 15 2.90 5.77 6.55
CA ALA A 15 1.87 6.81 6.60
C ALA A 15 2.19 7.99 5.65
N ALA A 16 3.46 8.42 5.62
CA ALA A 16 3.91 9.49 4.74
C ALA A 16 3.84 9.09 3.26
N THR A 17 4.19 7.85 2.90
CA THR A 17 4.07 7.38 1.50
C THR A 17 2.61 7.37 1.04
N TYR A 18 1.67 6.97 1.90
CA TYR A 18 0.24 7.03 1.59
C TYR A 18 -0.24 8.48 1.41
N ILE A 19 0.17 9.40 2.29
CA ILE A 19 -0.17 10.84 2.15
C ILE A 19 0.34 11.39 0.82
N ILE A 20 1.58 11.09 0.44
CA ILE A 20 2.16 11.50 -0.86
C ILE A 20 1.38 10.86 -2.02
N GLY A 21 1.01 9.59 -1.90
CA GLY A 21 0.17 8.86 -2.86
C GLY A 21 -1.14 9.59 -3.12
N PHE A 22 -1.94 9.78 -2.07
CA PHE A 22 -3.22 10.46 -2.15
C PHE A 22 -3.10 11.92 -2.61
N ALA A 23 -2.07 12.65 -2.16
CA ALA A 23 -1.89 14.04 -2.57
C ALA A 23 -1.75 14.19 -4.08
N LEU A 24 -0.97 13.32 -4.75
CA LEU A 24 -0.84 13.37 -6.22
C LEU A 24 -2.11 12.86 -6.93
N LEU A 25 -2.70 11.76 -6.43
CA LEU A 25 -3.93 11.17 -6.98
C LEU A 25 -5.09 12.16 -7.03
N THR A 26 -5.32 12.90 -5.93
CA THR A 26 -6.47 13.80 -5.81
C THR A 26 -6.21 15.21 -6.34
N THR A 27 -5.00 15.50 -6.86
CA THR A 27 -4.66 16.80 -7.44
C THR A 27 -4.26 16.63 -8.90
N LEU A 28 -2.96 16.50 -9.18
CA LEU A 28 -2.42 16.53 -10.53
C LEU A 28 -2.93 15.38 -11.41
N LEU A 29 -3.11 14.19 -10.84
CA LEU A 29 -3.62 13.05 -11.60
C LEU A 29 -5.13 13.15 -11.83
N ALA A 30 -5.90 13.63 -10.84
CA ALA A 30 -7.32 13.93 -11.02
C ALA A 30 -7.53 14.98 -12.12
N ASP A 31 -6.76 16.07 -12.12
CA ASP A 31 -6.80 17.10 -13.17
C ASP A 31 -6.38 16.55 -14.56
N ALA A 32 -5.58 15.48 -14.60
CA ALA A 32 -5.18 14.78 -15.81
C ALA A 32 -6.19 13.71 -16.27
N GLY A 33 -7.32 13.54 -15.57
CA GLY A 33 -8.39 12.61 -15.91
C GLY A 33 -8.33 11.25 -15.20
N PHE A 34 -7.49 11.08 -14.16
CA PHE A 34 -7.44 9.82 -13.41
C PHE A 34 -8.81 9.46 -12.81
N GLY A 35 -9.31 8.26 -13.14
CA GLY A 35 -10.62 7.78 -12.71
C GLY A 35 -11.80 8.29 -13.54
N GLU A 36 -11.56 9.02 -14.64
CA GLU A 36 -12.58 9.45 -15.58
C GLU A 36 -12.67 8.49 -16.78
N ASP A 37 -13.88 8.09 -17.17
CA ASP A 37 -14.08 7.18 -18.30
C ASP A 37 -13.63 7.85 -19.62
N GLY A 38 -12.74 7.17 -20.36
CA GLY A 38 -12.28 7.60 -21.68
C GLY A 38 -11.20 8.70 -21.68
N SER A 39 -10.59 8.99 -20.53
CA SER A 39 -9.53 9.99 -20.38
C SER A 39 -8.10 9.43 -20.53
N ASP A 40 -7.95 8.13 -20.82
CA ASP A 40 -6.67 7.41 -20.84
C ASP A 40 -5.59 8.10 -21.67
N ALA A 41 -5.95 8.71 -22.80
CA ALA A 41 -5.01 9.44 -23.65
C ALA A 41 -4.47 10.72 -22.97
N ASN A 42 -5.31 11.45 -22.23
CA ASN A 42 -4.89 12.64 -21.49
C ASN A 42 -4.01 12.26 -20.30
N LEU A 43 -4.39 11.21 -19.59
CA LEU A 43 -3.63 10.69 -18.46
C LEU A 43 -2.24 10.20 -18.90
N LEU A 44 -2.17 9.44 -20.00
CA LEU A 44 -0.89 9.01 -20.57
C LEU A 44 -0.03 10.19 -21.02
N ALA A 45 -0.62 11.18 -21.70
CA ALA A 45 0.10 12.39 -22.12
C ALA A 45 0.69 13.13 -20.90
N PHE A 46 -0.06 13.25 -19.81
CA PHE A 46 0.43 13.82 -18.55
C PHE A 46 1.60 13.02 -17.99
N ILE A 47 1.47 11.68 -17.91
CA ILE A 47 2.50 10.79 -17.38
C ILE A 47 3.81 10.92 -18.17
N VAL A 48 3.74 10.86 -19.51
CA VAL A 48 4.92 10.96 -20.39
C VAL A 48 5.56 12.35 -20.33
N SER A 49 4.74 13.41 -20.17
CA SER A 49 5.25 14.78 -20.00
C SER A 49 5.89 15.02 -18.64
N ASN A 50 5.57 14.20 -17.63
CA ASN A 50 6.01 14.35 -16.25
C ASN A 50 6.78 13.11 -15.73
N GLN A 51 7.54 12.43 -16.59
CA GLN A 51 8.23 11.17 -16.27
C GLN A 51 9.01 11.19 -14.95
N SER A 52 9.79 12.25 -14.68
CA SER A 52 10.58 12.34 -13.45
C SER A 52 9.70 12.40 -12.19
N LEU A 53 8.57 13.11 -12.27
CA LEU A 53 7.60 13.17 -11.19
C LEU A 53 6.96 11.80 -10.97
N MET A 54 6.53 11.14 -12.05
CA MET A 54 5.90 9.82 -11.99
C MET A 54 6.84 8.74 -11.48
N TYR A 55 8.10 8.75 -11.92
CA TYR A 55 9.14 7.83 -11.44
C TYR A 55 9.37 8.00 -9.93
N LEU A 56 9.53 9.25 -9.47
CA LEU A 56 9.75 9.55 -8.05
C LEU A 56 8.52 9.16 -7.21
N TRP A 57 7.33 9.45 -7.71
CA TRP A 57 6.08 9.11 -7.04
C TRP A 57 5.92 7.60 -6.88
N ASN A 58 6.05 6.83 -7.97
CA ASN A 58 6.02 5.37 -7.95
C ASN A 58 7.10 4.78 -7.03
N PHE A 59 8.33 5.33 -7.07
CA PHE A 59 9.42 4.91 -6.19
C PHE A 59 9.06 5.08 -4.71
N ILE A 60 8.46 6.21 -4.35
CA ILE A 60 8.07 6.50 -2.96
C ILE A 60 6.89 5.62 -2.53
N ILE A 61 5.81 5.58 -3.31
CA ILE A 61 4.57 4.93 -2.86
C ILE A 61 4.65 3.42 -2.89
N TYR A 62 5.48 2.84 -3.78
CA TYR A 62 5.62 1.38 -3.88
C TYR A 62 6.93 0.90 -3.25
N ILE A 63 8.08 1.33 -3.75
CA ILE A 63 9.37 0.72 -3.40
C ILE A 63 9.76 1.07 -1.96
N VAL A 64 9.71 2.36 -1.60
CA VAL A 64 9.98 2.80 -0.24
C VAL A 64 8.95 2.19 0.71
N ASN A 65 7.67 2.25 0.37
CA ASN A 65 6.61 1.66 1.20
C ASN A 65 6.84 0.16 1.47
N ALA A 66 7.06 -0.65 0.44
CA ALA A 66 7.28 -2.09 0.57
C ALA A 66 8.48 -2.45 1.47
N VAL A 67 9.59 -1.72 1.33
CA VAL A 67 10.79 -1.95 2.16
C VAL A 67 10.51 -1.69 3.64
N PHE A 68 9.80 -0.60 3.96
CA PHE A 68 9.45 -0.28 5.34
C PHE A 68 8.33 -1.18 5.89
N LEU A 69 7.40 -1.61 5.05
CA LEU A 69 6.37 -2.58 5.40
C LEU A 69 6.99 -3.90 5.89
N VAL A 70 8.06 -4.40 5.26
CA VAL A 70 8.78 -5.59 5.75
C VAL A 70 9.25 -5.39 7.18
N VAL A 71 9.85 -4.23 7.49
CA VAL A 71 10.32 -3.92 8.85
C VAL A 71 9.16 -3.88 9.84
N LEU A 72 8.05 -3.22 9.47
CA LEU A 72 6.86 -3.14 10.30
C LEU A 72 6.25 -4.51 10.58
N VAL A 73 6.09 -5.35 9.55
CA VAL A 73 5.55 -6.71 9.66
C VAL A 73 6.36 -7.54 10.64
N ILE A 74 7.69 -7.51 10.54
CA ILE A 74 8.58 -8.26 11.45
C ILE A 74 8.50 -7.72 12.87
N ALA A 75 8.44 -6.40 13.06
CA ALA A 75 8.32 -5.79 14.40
C ALA A 75 6.99 -6.14 15.08
N LEU A 76 5.90 -6.15 14.32
CA LEU A 76 4.60 -6.53 14.84
C LEU A 76 4.52 -8.04 15.12
N HIS A 77 5.07 -8.88 14.24
CA HIS A 77 5.17 -10.31 14.52
C HIS A 77 5.90 -10.57 15.84
N ASP A 78 7.06 -9.94 16.03
CA ASP A 78 7.85 -10.05 17.26
C ASP A 78 7.06 -9.66 18.51
N ARG A 79 6.24 -8.61 18.41
CA ARG A 79 5.38 -8.14 19.51
C ARG A 79 4.23 -9.10 19.83
N LEU A 80 3.62 -9.71 18.80
CA LEU A 80 2.40 -10.51 18.96
C LEU A 80 2.66 -12.00 19.22
N LYS A 81 3.83 -12.53 18.80
CA LYS A 81 4.11 -13.98 18.78
C LYS A 81 4.04 -14.66 20.15
N ALA A 82 4.31 -13.92 21.23
CA ALA A 82 4.25 -14.49 22.58
C ALA A 82 2.80 -14.79 23.03
N ALA A 83 1.85 -13.92 22.70
CA ALA A 83 0.46 -14.06 23.12
C ALA A 83 -0.40 -14.83 22.12
N THR A 84 -0.13 -14.68 20.81
CA THR A 84 -0.95 -15.28 19.73
C THR A 84 -0.07 -15.86 18.60
N PRO A 85 0.79 -16.86 18.86
CA PRO A 85 1.84 -17.30 17.94
C PRO A 85 1.33 -17.69 16.55
N GLY A 86 0.30 -18.55 16.47
CA GLY A 86 -0.23 -19.03 15.19
C GLY A 86 -0.84 -17.91 14.34
N LEU A 87 -1.68 -17.07 14.95
CA LEU A 87 -2.33 -15.98 14.22
C LEU A 87 -1.33 -14.89 13.83
N SER A 88 -0.36 -14.59 14.70
CA SER A 88 0.74 -13.68 14.42
C SER A 88 1.60 -14.14 13.24
N GLN A 89 1.90 -15.44 13.15
CA GLN A 89 2.69 -15.99 12.05
C GLN A 89 1.95 -15.93 10.71
N VAL A 90 0.66 -16.29 10.69
CA VAL A 90 -0.15 -16.20 9.45
C VAL A 90 -0.32 -14.75 9.01
N ALA A 91 -0.57 -13.82 9.95
CA ALA A 91 -0.60 -12.39 9.64
C ALA A 91 0.73 -11.93 9.04
N ALA A 92 1.86 -12.28 9.65
CA ALA A 92 3.18 -11.91 9.13
C ALA A 92 3.42 -12.44 7.71
N ALA A 93 3.00 -13.67 7.41
CA ALA A 93 3.11 -14.25 6.07
C ALA A 93 2.35 -13.41 5.03
N PHE A 94 1.09 -13.03 5.31
CA PHE A 94 0.32 -12.16 4.41
C PHE A 94 0.94 -10.77 4.27
N GLY A 95 1.48 -10.19 5.35
CA GLY A 95 2.17 -8.90 5.30
C GLY A 95 3.41 -8.92 4.42
N LEU A 96 4.22 -9.98 4.49
CA LEU A 96 5.39 -10.14 3.63
C LEU A 96 5.03 -10.42 2.16
N ILE A 97 3.96 -11.19 1.92
CA ILE A 97 3.42 -11.38 0.57
C ILE A 97 2.99 -10.03 0.00
N TRP A 98 2.22 -9.25 0.76
CA TRP A 98 1.74 -7.94 0.31
C TRP A 98 2.90 -6.97 0.03
N ALA A 99 3.92 -6.92 0.90
CA ALA A 99 5.13 -6.15 0.63
C ALA A 99 5.81 -6.56 -0.68
N GLY A 100 5.89 -7.86 -0.95
CA GLY A 100 6.41 -8.37 -2.22
C GLY A 100 5.59 -7.94 -3.45
N LEU A 101 4.25 -7.95 -3.33
CA LEU A 101 3.36 -7.52 -4.41
C LEU A 101 3.45 -6.01 -4.67
N ILE A 102 3.48 -5.18 -3.61
CA ILE A 102 3.69 -3.73 -3.72
C ILE A 102 5.03 -3.45 -4.41
N LEU A 103 6.10 -4.13 -4.00
CA LEU A 103 7.42 -3.96 -4.60
C LEU A 103 7.42 -4.33 -6.09
N ALA A 104 6.82 -5.48 -6.45
CA ALA A 104 6.72 -5.94 -7.82
C ALA A 104 5.92 -4.96 -8.70
N SER A 105 4.78 -4.47 -8.18
CA SER A 105 3.93 -3.48 -8.84
C SER A 105 4.70 -2.19 -9.11
N GLY A 106 5.43 -1.65 -8.12
CA GLY A 106 6.23 -0.45 -8.29
C GLY A 106 7.42 -0.59 -9.24
N MET A 107 8.09 -1.73 -9.21
CA MET A 107 9.16 -2.04 -10.16
C MET A 107 8.62 -2.08 -11.59
N LEU A 108 7.47 -2.75 -11.79
CA LEU A 108 6.80 -2.79 -13.08
C LEU A 108 6.40 -1.39 -13.55
N ALA A 109 5.80 -0.57 -12.69
CA ALA A 109 5.40 0.80 -13.01
C ALA A 109 6.59 1.66 -13.47
N ASN A 110 7.71 1.60 -12.75
CA ASN A 110 8.90 2.40 -13.05
C ASN A 110 9.65 1.95 -14.30
N ILE A 111 9.79 0.64 -14.50
CA ILE A 111 10.43 0.10 -15.71
C ILE A 111 9.54 0.40 -16.91
N SER A 112 8.24 0.13 -16.81
CA SER A 112 7.29 0.36 -17.91
C SER A 112 7.20 1.81 -18.35
N LEU A 113 7.39 2.77 -17.43
CA LEU A 113 7.30 4.20 -17.73
C LEU A 113 8.29 4.65 -18.81
N ALA A 114 9.53 4.19 -18.76
CA ALA A 114 10.54 4.61 -19.74
C ALA A 114 10.22 4.05 -21.14
N GLU A 115 9.81 2.80 -21.21
CA GLU A 115 9.49 2.07 -22.43
C GLU A 115 8.25 2.64 -23.10
N VAL A 116 7.17 2.88 -22.33
CA VAL A 116 5.95 3.53 -22.82
C VAL A 116 6.25 4.95 -23.31
N SER A 117 7.10 5.70 -22.59
CA SER A 117 7.44 7.07 -22.99
C SER A 117 8.26 7.13 -24.28
N ALA A 118 9.17 6.18 -24.48
CA ALA A 118 9.94 6.07 -25.71
C ALA A 118 9.04 5.72 -26.90
N LEU A 119 8.08 4.81 -26.71
CA LEU A 119 7.11 4.44 -27.74
C LEU A 119 6.15 5.60 -28.04
N TYR A 120 5.72 6.35 -27.02
CA TYR A 120 4.82 7.50 -27.18
C TYR A 120 5.43 8.57 -28.11
N ALA A 121 6.74 8.74 -28.13
CA ALA A 121 7.39 9.69 -29.05
C ALA A 121 7.37 9.24 -30.53
N LEU A 122 7.09 7.96 -30.79
CA LEU A 122 7.10 7.33 -32.12
C LEU A 122 5.69 7.07 -32.62
N ASP A 123 4.84 6.48 -31.77
CA ASP A 123 3.46 6.11 -32.07
C ASP A 123 2.60 6.22 -30.80
N HIS A 124 1.67 7.19 -30.80
CA HIS A 124 0.81 7.46 -29.64
C HIS A 124 -0.22 6.34 -29.41
N ASP A 125 -0.76 5.76 -30.48
CA ASP A 125 -1.80 4.75 -30.39
C ASP A 125 -1.21 3.42 -29.89
N GLU A 126 -0.03 3.05 -30.41
CA GLU A 126 0.70 1.86 -29.93
C GLU A 126 1.13 2.02 -28.47
N ALA A 127 1.59 3.21 -28.08
CA ALA A 127 1.94 3.51 -26.70
C ALA A 127 0.74 3.40 -25.75
N LEU A 128 -0.45 3.84 -26.18
CA LEU A 128 -1.67 3.72 -25.38
C LEU A 128 -2.05 2.25 -25.13
N VAL A 129 -1.95 1.41 -26.17
CA VAL A 129 -2.20 -0.04 -26.05
C VAL A 129 -1.18 -0.70 -25.13
N MET A 130 0.11 -0.36 -25.27
CA MET A 130 1.17 -0.89 -24.42
C MET A 130 0.97 -0.47 -22.97
N TRP A 131 0.67 0.81 -22.73
CA TRP A 131 0.40 1.33 -21.39
C TRP A 131 -0.79 0.64 -20.74
N ALA A 132 -1.92 0.51 -21.43
CA ALA A 132 -3.11 -0.19 -20.92
C ALA A 132 -2.80 -1.67 -20.60
N THR A 133 -2.01 -2.33 -21.44
CA THR A 133 -1.58 -3.72 -21.22
C THR A 133 -0.75 -3.85 -19.94
N LEU A 134 0.24 -2.98 -19.75
CA LEU A 134 1.12 -2.99 -18.58
C LEU A 134 0.37 -2.59 -17.32
N ASN A 135 -0.55 -1.63 -17.41
CA ASN A 135 -1.43 -1.25 -16.31
C ASN A 135 -2.27 -2.44 -15.86
N ASN A 136 -2.91 -3.18 -16.78
CA ASN A 136 -3.67 -4.39 -16.42
C ASN A 136 -2.82 -5.47 -15.72
N VAL A 137 -1.55 -5.63 -16.12
CA VAL A 137 -0.63 -6.56 -15.44
C VAL A 137 -0.30 -6.06 -14.03
N GLN A 138 -0.01 -4.77 -13.88
CA GLN A 138 0.25 -4.13 -12.59
C GLN A 138 -0.94 -4.29 -11.63
N GLU A 139 -2.13 -3.99 -12.12
CA GLU A 139 -3.39 -4.14 -11.38
C GLU A 139 -3.62 -5.59 -10.95
N GLY A 140 -3.37 -6.55 -11.83
CA GLY A 140 -3.53 -7.98 -11.54
C GLY A 140 -2.54 -8.56 -10.53
N ILE A 141 -1.32 -8.03 -10.43
CA ILE A 141 -0.32 -8.49 -9.45
C ILE A 141 -0.65 -7.98 -8.04
N GLY A 142 -1.13 -6.74 -7.93
CA GLY A 142 -1.45 -6.16 -6.63
C GLY A 142 -1.79 -4.67 -6.64
N GLY A 143 -1.91 -4.04 -7.81
CA GLY A 143 -2.37 -2.65 -7.92
C GLY A 143 -3.89 -2.48 -7.82
N GLY A 144 -4.67 -3.49 -8.26
CA GLY A 144 -6.10 -3.32 -8.51
C GLY A 144 -7.04 -3.87 -7.45
N ASN A 145 -6.51 -4.47 -6.39
CA ASN A 145 -7.28 -4.80 -5.20
C ASN A 145 -6.37 -4.92 -3.99
N GLU A 146 -6.99 -4.89 -2.83
CA GLU A 146 -6.32 -4.74 -1.54
C GLU A 146 -6.45 -5.99 -0.67
N ILE A 147 -6.73 -7.15 -1.26
CA ILE A 147 -7.05 -8.36 -0.50
C ILE A 147 -5.90 -8.81 0.40
N THR A 148 -4.66 -8.74 -0.08
CA THR A 148 -3.49 -9.23 0.67
C THR A 148 -3.15 -8.32 1.84
N GLY A 149 -3.16 -6.99 1.64
CA GLY A 149 -3.04 -6.02 2.72
C GLY A 149 -4.22 -6.06 3.68
N GLY A 150 -5.43 -6.28 3.17
CA GLY A 150 -6.65 -6.42 3.95
C GLY A 150 -6.60 -7.62 4.89
N LEU A 151 -6.20 -8.79 4.38
CA LEU A 151 -5.97 -10.00 5.18
C LEU A 151 -4.88 -9.79 6.22
N TRP A 152 -3.76 -9.16 5.83
CA TRP A 152 -2.66 -8.87 6.74
C TRP A 152 -3.13 -8.06 7.95
N VAL A 153 -3.70 -6.87 7.74
CA VAL A 153 -4.07 -5.97 8.83
C VAL A 153 -5.24 -6.52 9.66
N LEU A 154 -6.19 -7.22 9.03
CA LEU A 154 -7.29 -7.89 9.72
C LEU A 154 -6.77 -8.94 10.71
N LEU A 155 -5.93 -9.87 10.23
CA LEU A 155 -5.40 -10.97 11.05
C LEU A 155 -4.47 -10.45 12.14
N LEU A 156 -3.61 -9.49 11.80
CA LEU A 156 -2.73 -8.79 12.74
C LEU A 156 -3.53 -8.14 13.87
N CYS A 157 -4.55 -7.36 13.53
CA CYS A 157 -5.33 -6.63 14.53
C CYS A 157 -6.20 -7.58 15.36
N TRP A 158 -6.71 -8.65 14.75
CA TRP A 158 -7.41 -9.70 15.49
C TRP A 158 -6.49 -10.39 16.51
N ALA A 159 -5.26 -10.71 16.11
CA ALA A 159 -4.23 -11.26 16.99
C ALA A 159 -3.90 -10.30 18.14
N GLY A 160 -3.74 -9.01 17.83
CA GLY A 160 -3.45 -7.97 18.83
C GLY A 160 -4.58 -7.79 19.84
N LEU A 161 -5.84 -7.86 19.40
CA LEU A 161 -7.02 -7.80 20.27
C LEU A 161 -7.15 -9.05 21.15
N ARG A 162 -6.92 -10.25 20.59
CA ARG A 162 -6.98 -11.50 21.35
C ARG A 162 -5.87 -11.61 22.39
N GLY A 163 -4.66 -11.20 22.04
CA GLY A 163 -3.48 -11.24 22.92
C GLY A 163 -3.35 -10.03 23.85
N SER A 164 -4.24 -9.04 23.75
CA SER A 164 -4.10 -7.73 24.42
C SER A 164 -2.74 -7.04 24.16
N SER A 165 -2.10 -7.35 23.02
CA SER A 165 -0.76 -6.87 22.64
C SER A 165 -0.82 -5.55 21.86
N LEU A 166 -2.02 -5.12 21.43
CA LEU A 166 -2.32 -3.83 20.82
C LEU A 166 -3.41 -3.11 21.61
N SER A 167 -3.49 -1.78 21.46
CA SER A 167 -4.61 -1.03 22.02
C SER A 167 -5.93 -1.40 21.33
N LYS A 168 -7.06 -1.41 22.07
CA LYS A 168 -8.36 -1.80 21.52
C LYS A 168 -8.79 -0.94 20.33
N GLY A 169 -8.56 0.37 20.41
CA GLY A 169 -8.90 1.29 19.33
C GLY A 169 -8.10 1.02 18.05
N LEU A 170 -6.79 0.81 18.18
CA LEU A 170 -5.93 0.46 17.04
C LEU A 170 -6.34 -0.88 16.42
N GLY A 171 -6.66 -1.86 17.25
CA GLY A 171 -7.17 -3.16 16.79
C GLY A 171 -8.45 -3.01 15.98
N TRP A 172 -9.48 -2.35 16.51
CA TRP A 172 -10.76 -2.19 15.78
C TRP A 172 -10.63 -1.35 14.51
N LEU A 173 -9.81 -0.30 14.52
CA LEU A 173 -9.50 0.45 13.30
C LEU A 173 -8.93 -0.47 12.22
N GLY A 174 -7.94 -1.29 12.57
CA GLY A 174 -7.34 -2.21 11.60
C GLY A 174 -8.27 -3.35 11.15
N ILE A 175 -9.24 -3.76 11.98
CA ILE A 175 -10.30 -4.68 11.54
C ILE A 175 -11.15 -4.02 10.43
N ILE A 176 -11.56 -2.76 10.62
CA ILE A 176 -12.36 -2.02 9.62
C ILE A 176 -11.56 -1.85 8.32
N VAL A 177 -10.30 -1.41 8.41
CA VAL A 177 -9.39 -1.28 7.26
C VAL A 177 -9.23 -2.62 6.55
N GLY A 178 -9.02 -3.70 7.30
CA GLY A 178 -8.84 -5.04 6.74
C GLY A 178 -10.06 -5.55 5.99
N LEU A 179 -11.26 -5.35 6.56
CA LEU A 179 -12.53 -5.69 5.90
C LEU A 179 -12.75 -4.86 4.63
N ALA A 180 -12.43 -3.57 4.65
CA ALA A 180 -12.52 -2.72 3.46
C ALA A 180 -11.57 -3.19 2.35
N GLY A 181 -10.32 -3.54 2.70
CA GLY A 181 -9.35 -4.09 1.76
C GLY A 181 -9.82 -5.40 1.13
N ILE A 182 -10.38 -6.32 1.93
CA ILE A 182 -10.96 -7.57 1.40
C ILE A 182 -12.16 -7.29 0.49
N ALA A 183 -13.00 -6.30 0.82
CA ALA A 183 -14.18 -5.98 0.03
C ALA A 183 -13.86 -5.49 -1.39
N THR A 184 -12.62 -5.04 -1.66
CA THR A 184 -12.21 -4.57 -3.00
C THR A 184 -12.31 -5.63 -4.09
N VAL A 185 -12.32 -6.92 -3.74
CA VAL A 185 -12.50 -8.01 -4.72
C VAL A 185 -13.94 -8.18 -5.19
N ILE A 186 -14.91 -7.55 -4.51
CA ILE A 186 -16.32 -7.64 -4.83
C ILE A 186 -16.63 -6.58 -5.90
N PRO A 187 -17.14 -6.98 -7.08
CA PRO A 187 -17.58 -6.03 -8.10
C PRO A 187 -18.57 -5.00 -7.51
N GLY A 188 -18.29 -3.71 -7.68
CA GLY A 188 -19.08 -2.61 -7.12
C GLY A 188 -18.65 -2.14 -5.72
N MET A 189 -17.68 -2.80 -5.08
CA MET A 189 -17.08 -2.36 -3.81
C MET A 189 -15.59 -2.01 -3.92
N SER A 190 -14.98 -2.15 -5.11
CA SER A 190 -13.57 -1.82 -5.38
C SER A 190 -13.21 -0.42 -4.89
N ASP A 191 -13.95 0.59 -5.36
CA ASP A 191 -13.57 1.99 -5.20
C ASP A 191 -13.78 2.44 -3.76
N LEU A 192 -14.96 2.14 -3.19
CA LEU A 192 -15.27 2.47 -1.81
C LEU A 192 -14.34 1.71 -0.84
N GLY A 193 -14.07 0.44 -1.12
CA GLY A 193 -13.15 -0.38 -0.35
C GLY A 193 -11.73 0.20 -0.37
N GLY A 194 -11.23 0.56 -1.56
CA GLY A 194 -9.91 1.17 -1.77
C GLY A 194 -9.77 2.51 -1.05
N ILE A 195 -10.79 3.37 -1.10
CA ILE A 195 -10.79 4.66 -0.39
C ILE A 195 -10.69 4.45 1.13
N ILE A 196 -11.56 3.59 1.69
CA ILE A 196 -11.56 3.31 3.14
C ILE A 196 -10.25 2.65 3.56
N PHE A 197 -9.73 1.73 2.74
CA PHE A 197 -8.48 1.05 2.98
C PHE A 197 -7.31 2.03 2.99
N GLY A 198 -7.16 2.85 1.95
CA GLY A 198 -6.05 3.78 1.82
C GLY A 198 -6.05 4.91 2.86
N LEU A 199 -7.18 5.60 3.04
CA LEU A 199 -7.30 6.66 4.06
C LEU A 199 -7.24 6.08 5.47
N GLY A 200 -7.84 4.90 5.67
CA GLY A 200 -7.77 4.18 6.93
C GLY A 200 -6.34 3.77 7.28
N PHE A 201 -5.52 3.40 6.29
CA PHE A 201 -4.12 3.08 6.50
C PHE A 201 -3.28 4.29 6.91
N ILE A 202 -3.56 5.50 6.39
CA ILE A 202 -2.89 6.71 6.89
C ILE A 202 -3.06 6.84 8.42
N LEU A 203 -4.30 6.71 8.89
CA LEU A 203 -4.60 6.79 10.32
C LEU A 203 -3.99 5.62 11.09
N TRP A 204 -4.13 4.40 10.58
CA TRP A 204 -3.66 3.19 11.23
C TRP A 204 -2.13 3.13 11.34
N PHE A 205 -1.41 3.48 10.27
CA PHE A 205 0.05 3.56 10.27
C PHE A 205 0.55 4.67 11.19
N THR A 206 -0.08 5.86 11.16
CA THR A 206 0.29 6.95 12.06
C THR A 206 0.14 6.52 13.53
N TRP A 207 -0.99 5.90 13.87
CA TRP A 207 -1.25 5.43 15.23
C TRP A 207 -0.31 4.28 15.62
N THR A 208 -0.12 3.28 14.75
CA THR A 208 0.81 2.17 14.99
C THR A 208 2.24 2.68 15.23
N GLY A 209 2.72 3.61 14.41
CA GLY A 209 4.01 4.23 14.56
C GLY A 209 4.20 4.90 15.92
N VAL A 210 3.27 5.77 16.31
CA VAL A 210 3.28 6.42 17.63
C VAL A 210 3.17 5.40 18.77
N TYR A 211 2.34 4.37 18.60
CA TYR A 211 2.14 3.33 19.61
C TYR A 211 3.44 2.54 19.87
N LEU A 212 4.11 2.07 18.81
CA LEU A 212 5.36 1.30 18.91
C LEU A 212 6.52 2.14 19.46
N LEU A 213 6.60 3.42 19.09
CA LEU A 213 7.62 4.34 19.63
C LEU A 213 7.45 4.60 21.13
N ARG A 214 6.20 4.65 21.62
CA ARG A 214 5.89 4.86 23.05
C ARG A 214 5.99 3.59 23.89
N HIS A 215 5.76 2.43 23.31
CA HIS A 215 5.71 1.13 24.01
C HIS A 215 6.80 0.18 23.51
N GLY A 216 8.02 0.72 23.33
CA GLY A 216 9.12 0.05 22.68
C GLY A 216 9.60 -1.22 23.38
N GLU A 217 9.28 -1.45 24.65
CA GLU A 217 9.54 -2.73 25.32
C GLU A 217 8.30 -3.62 25.15
N ALA A 218 8.49 -4.80 24.53
CA ALA A 218 7.47 -5.84 24.60
C ALA A 218 7.28 -6.16 26.08
N SER A 219 6.10 -5.91 26.64
CA SER A 219 5.79 -6.27 28.02
C SER A 219 6.14 -7.74 28.21
N ALA A 220 7.17 -8.00 29.03
CA ALA A 220 7.64 -9.33 29.36
C ALA A 220 6.58 -10.14 30.12
#